data_AF-A0A1G3Y020-F1
#
_entry.id   AF-A0A1G3Y020-F1
#
_cell.length_a   1.000
_cell.length_b   1.000
_cell.length_c   1.000
_cell.angle_alpha   90.00
_cell.angle_beta   90.00
_cell.angle_gamma   90.00
#
_symmetry.space_group_name_H-M   'P 1'
#
loop_
_entity.id
_entity.type
_entity.pdbx_description
1 polymer ?
#
loop_
_entity_poly.entity_id
_entity_poly.type
_entity_poly.pdbx_seq_one_letter_code
_entity_poly.pdbx_strand_id
1 'polypeptide(L)' 'MANKKSPKRSSDINILASQIVAEATKEPIKEKNPAAVALGRLGGLKGGKARAEKLSAKKRKAIAQKAAKTRWAKK' A
#
# COMPACT_ATOMS: atom_id res chain seq x y z
N MET A 1 29.43 -15.58 -17.40
CA MET A 1 28.24 -14.72 -17.54
C MET A 1 27.09 -15.36 -16.77
N ALA A 2 26.62 -14.76 -15.68
CA ALA A 2 25.66 -15.39 -14.79
C ALA A 2 24.28 -15.53 -15.47
N ASN A 3 23.83 -16.77 -15.63
CA ASN A 3 22.49 -17.10 -16.13
C ASN A 3 21.44 -16.61 -15.11
N LYS A 4 20.80 -15.47 -15.39
CA LYS A 4 19.75 -14.90 -14.54
C LYS A 4 18.49 -15.77 -14.70
N LYS A 5 18.29 -16.73 -13.78
CA LYS A 5 17.04 -17.50 -13.71
C LYS A 5 15.86 -16.53 -13.68
N SER A 6 14.88 -16.72 -14.57
CA SER A 6 13.65 -15.93 -14.57
C SER A 6 12.93 -16.08 -13.22
N PRO A 7 12.52 -14.97 -12.57
CA PRO A 7 11.86 -15.03 -11.27
C PRO A 7 10.55 -15.83 -11.38
N LYS A 8 10.29 -16.69 -10.40
CA LYS A 8 9.05 -17.48 -10.32
C LYS A 8 7.86 -16.53 -10.19
N ARG A 9 6.77 -16.80 -10.92
CA ARG A 9 5.53 -16.01 -10.83
C ARG A 9 5.04 -15.95 -9.38
N SER A 10 4.62 -14.76 -8.97
CA SER A 10 4.09 -14.52 -7.62
C SER A 10 2.78 -15.26 -7.39
N SER A 11 2.56 -15.77 -6.18
CA SER A 11 1.26 -16.29 -5.73
C SER A 11 0.29 -15.17 -5.30
N ASP A 12 0.79 -13.99 -4.95
CA ASP A 12 -0.03 -12.80 -4.70
C ASP A 12 -0.70 -12.35 -6.01
N ILE A 13 -2.03 -12.28 -6.00
CA ILE A 13 -2.87 -11.97 -7.16
C ILE A 13 -2.53 -10.59 -7.75
N ASN A 14 -2.26 -9.59 -6.92
CA ASN A 14 -1.97 -8.23 -7.40
C ASN A 14 -0.61 -8.19 -8.09
N ILE A 15 0.38 -8.87 -7.51
CA ILE A 15 1.72 -8.96 -8.10
C ILE A 15 1.64 -9.76 -9.40
N LEU A 16 0.91 -10.89 -9.42
CA LEU A 16 0.69 -11.69 -10.63
C LEU A 16 0.01 -10.87 -11.73
N ALA A 17 -1.03 -10.12 -11.40
CA ALA A 17 -1.73 -9.24 -12.35
C ALA A 17 -0.77 -8.21 -12.96
N SER A 18 0.05 -7.54 -12.14
CA SER A 18 1.06 -6.59 -12.64
C SER A 18 2.12 -7.26 -13.52
N GLN A 19 2.53 -8.49 -13.20
CA GLN A 19 3.46 -9.27 -14.02
C GLN A 19 2.86 -9.63 -15.38
N ILE A 20 1.59 -10.08 -15.41
CA ILE A 20 0.88 -10.41 -16.65
C ILE A 20 0.75 -9.20 -17.57
N VAL A 21 0.38 -8.04 -17.02
CA VAL A 21 0.27 -6.80 -17.80
C VAL A 21 1.63 -6.41 -18.40
N ALA A 22 2.69 -6.43 -17.60
CA ALA A 22 4.04 -6.13 -18.08
C ALA A 22 4.50 -7.11 -19.18
N GLU A 23 4.19 -8.41 -19.03
CA GLU A 23 4.47 -9.44 -20.04
C GLU A 23 3.68 -9.17 -21.34
N ALA A 24 2.40 -8.81 -21.23
CA ALA A 24 1.52 -8.56 -22.37
C ALA A 24 1.87 -7.27 -23.14
N THR A 25 2.23 -6.20 -22.45
CA THR A 25 2.60 -4.92 -23.06
C THR A 25 4.07 -4.84 -23.45
N LYS A 26 4.91 -5.79 -23.01
CA LYS A 26 6.37 -5.76 -23.08
C LYS A 26 6.98 -4.54 -22.42
N GLU A 27 6.25 -3.89 -21.52
CA GLU A 27 6.75 -2.77 -20.74
C GLU A 27 7.45 -3.29 -19.48
N PRO A 28 8.62 -2.74 -19.11
CA PRO A 28 9.29 -3.14 -17.88
C PRO A 28 8.45 -2.72 -16.68
N ILE A 29 8.39 -3.58 -15.66
CA ILE A 29 7.83 -3.21 -14.36
C ILE A 29 8.68 -2.06 -13.81
N LYS A 30 8.08 -0.88 -13.68
CA LYS A 30 8.78 0.30 -13.19
C LYS A 30 9.22 0.10 -11.74
N GLU A 31 10.53 0.01 -11.54
CA GLU A 31 11.09 -0.04 -10.19
C GLU A 31 10.84 1.29 -9.46
N LYS A 32 10.39 1.19 -8.21
CA LYS A 32 10.20 2.38 -7.37
C LYS A 32 11.57 2.87 -6.91
N ASN A 33 11.78 4.19 -6.96
CA ASN A 33 12.99 4.79 -6.41
C ASN A 33 13.07 4.49 -4.89
N PRO A 34 14.09 3.77 -4.40
CA PRO A 34 14.17 3.35 -3.00
C PRO A 34 14.28 4.53 -2.03
N ALA A 35 14.97 5.60 -2.43
CA ALA A 35 15.07 6.82 -1.61
C ALA A 35 13.70 7.50 -1.47
N ALA A 36 12.91 7.56 -2.54
CA ALA A 36 11.56 8.13 -2.50
C ALA A 36 10.60 7.30 -1.61
N VAL A 37 10.73 5.97 -1.64
CA VAL A 37 9.94 5.07 -0.76
C VAL A 37 10.31 5.30 0.70
N ALA A 38 11.61 5.37 1.02
CA ALA A 38 12.09 5.61 2.37
C ALA A 38 11.61 6.98 2.90
N LEU A 39 11.71 8.03 2.08
CA LEU A 39 11.24 9.37 2.41
C LEU A 39 9.73 9.39 2.65
N GLY A 40 8.94 8.77 1.77
CA GLY A 40 7.48 8.67 1.92
C GLY A 40 7.08 7.96 3.21
N ARG A 41 7.78 6.87 3.57
CA ARG A 41 7.58 6.17 4.84
C ARG A 41 7.88 7.07 6.04
N LEU A 42 9.01 7.76 6.04
CA LEU A 42 9.40 8.69 7.10
C LEU A 42 8.33 9.77 7.32
N GLY A 43 7.87 10.39 6.23
CA GLY A 43 6.80 11.39 6.24
C GLY A 43 5.48 10.84 6.77
N GLY A 44 5.10 9.63 6.35
CA GLY A 44 3.89 8.95 6.82
C GLY A 44 3.91 8.64 8.32
N LEU A 45 5.05 8.17 8.85
CA LEU A 45 5.20 7.89 10.29
C LEU A 45 5.06 9.17 11.12
N LYS A 46 5.65 10.28 10.67
CA LYS A 46 5.52 11.59 11.32
C LYS A 46 4.09 12.13 11.22
N GLY A 47 3.53 12.14 10.01
CA GLY A 47 2.20 12.70 9.73
C GLY A 47 1.06 11.92 10.40
N GLY A 48 1.17 10.59 10.45
CA GLY A 48 0.19 9.73 11.12
C GLY A 48 0.09 10.01 12.62
N LYS A 49 1.23 10.11 13.31
CA LYS A 49 1.29 10.47 14.73
C LYS A 49 0.72 11.87 14.96
N ALA A 50 1.17 12.86 14.19
CA ALA A 50 0.68 14.23 14.31
C ALA A 50 -0.84 14.34 14.07
N ARG A 51 -1.39 13.57 13.12
CA ARG A 51 -2.84 13.51 12.89
C ARG A 51 -3.58 12.89 14.07
N ALA A 52 -3.02 11.83 14.67
CA ALA A 52 -3.64 11.17 15.82
C ALA A 52 -3.69 12.10 17.05
N GLU A 53 -2.61 12.85 17.32
CA GLU A 53 -2.53 13.82 18.42
C GLU A 53 -3.50 15.00 18.23
N LYS A 54 -3.69 15.46 16.99
CA LYS A 54 -4.64 16.54 16.67
C LYS A 54 -6.11 16.15 16.84
N LEU A 55 -6.44 14.85 16.97
CA LEU A 55 -7.83 14.41 17.09
C LEU A 55 -8.30 14.44 18.55
N SER A 56 -9.31 15.26 18.82
CA SER A 56 -10.01 15.25 20.11
C SER A 56 -10.72 13.91 20.38
N ALA A 57 -10.99 13.60 21.65
CA ALA A 57 -11.70 12.39 22.04
C ALA A 57 -13.07 12.24 21.34
N LYS A 58 -13.82 13.36 21.20
CA LYS A 58 -15.10 13.39 20.48
C LYS A 58 -14.94 13.01 19.00
N LYS A 59 -13.92 13.56 18.32
CA LYS A 59 -13.64 13.23 16.92
C LYS A 59 -13.20 11.77 16.76
N ARG A 60 -12.35 11.26 17.66
CA ARG A 60 -11.95 9.84 17.66
C ARG A 60 -13.16 8.92 17.82
N LYS A 61 -14.06 9.21 18.76
CA LYS A 61 -15.31 8.46 18.98
C LYS A 61 -16.19 8.44 17.73
N ALA A 62 -16.38 9.60 17.09
CA ALA A 62 -17.19 9.71 15.87
C ALA A 62 -16.61 8.88 14.72
N ILE A 63 -15.29 8.91 14.51
CA ILE A 63 -14.61 8.09 13.49
C ILE A 63 -14.82 6.60 13.77
N ALA A 64 -14.64 6.16 15.02
CA ALA A 64 -14.82 4.76 15.40
C ALA A 64 -16.26 4.28 15.19
N GLN A 65 -17.26 5.08 15.58
CA GLN A 65 -18.68 4.77 15.34
C GLN A 65 -19.00 4.68 13.85
N LYS A 66 -18.48 5.60 13.04
CA LYS A 66 -18.65 5.57 11.58
C LYS A 66 -18.05 4.30 10.98
N ALA A 67 -16.83 3.94 11.39
CA ALA A 67 -16.16 2.72 10.92
C ALA A 67 -16.94 1.45 11.30
N ALA A 68 -17.45 1.37 12.54
CA ALA A 68 -18.27 0.25 12.98
C ALA A 68 -19.57 0.14 12.18
N LYS A 69 -20.30 1.24 11.99
CA LYS A 69 -21.51 1.26 11.16
C LYS A 69 -21.24 0.78 9.75
N THR A 70 -20.19 1.28 9.08
CA THR A 70 -19.82 0.83 7.73
C THR A 70 -19.47 -0.66 7.67
N ARG A 71 -18.76 -1.18 8.68
CA ARG A 71 -18.40 -2.61 8.75
C ARG A 71 -19.63 -3.51 8.90
N TRP A 72 -20.58 -3.10 9.74
CA TRP A 72 -21.75 -3.92 10.09
C TRP A 72 -22.98 -3.66 9.20
N ALA A 73 -23.03 -2.57 8.44
CA ALA A 73 -24.16 -2.25 7.55
C ALA A 73 -24.23 -3.14 6.30
N LYS A 74 -23.17 -3.88 5.97
CA LYS A 74 -23.13 -4.86 4.87
C LYS A 74 -23.29 -6.31 5.34
N LYS A 75 -23.57 -6.51 6.62
CA LYS A 75 -23.97 -7.81 7.17
C LYS A 75 -25.48 -7.80 7.29
#